data_AF-A0A106DX24-F1
#
_entry.id   AF-A0A106DX24-F1
#
_cell.length_a   1.000
_cell.length_b   1.000
_cell.length_c   1.000
_cell.angle_alpha   90.00
_cell.angle_beta   90.00
_cell.angle_gamma   90.00
#
_symmetry.space_group_name_H-M   'P 1'
#
loop_
_entity.id
_entity.type
_entity.pdbx_description
1 polymer ?
#
loop_
_entity_poly.entity_id
_entity_poly.type
_entity_poly.pdbx_seq_one_letter_code
_entity_poly.pdbx_strand_id
1 'polypeptide(L)'
;MPLIASLDAGGADIESTWLWRVLRRFFLLVPHAIQDERPATAEKLRRACPHWKRHTHASHALARGAELLMVRDNLRHASISTTSTYLHSDEVQRARQFDQAFRQLPSGGSLTGDAS
;
A
#
# COMPACT_ATOMS: atom_id res chain seq x y z
N MET A 1 -0.30 -4.07 32.93
CA MET A 1 0.95 -3.56 32.35
C MET A 1 1.08 -4.08 30.93
N PRO A 2 1.06 -3.20 29.91
CA PRO A 2 1.98 -3.38 28.81
C PRO A 2 2.77 -2.09 28.51
N LEU A 3 4.08 -2.29 28.36
CA LEU A 3 5.08 -1.32 27.95
C LEU A 3 4.81 -0.84 26.51
N ILE A 4 4.72 0.48 26.34
CA ILE A 4 5.03 1.13 25.06
C ILE A 4 6.54 1.39 25.08
N ALA A 5 7.29 0.57 24.34
CA ALA A 5 8.69 0.85 24.04
C ALA A 5 8.74 1.87 22.91
N SER A 6 9.22 3.06 23.26
CA SER A 6 9.67 4.10 22.34
C SER A 6 10.72 3.55 21.37
N LEU A 7 10.56 3.87 20.10
CA LEU A 7 11.64 3.80 19.12
C LEU A 7 11.64 5.10 18.31
N ASP A 8 12.41 6.06 18.82
CA ASP A 8 13.19 6.96 17.99
C ASP A 8 14.24 6.10 17.26
N ALA A 9 13.90 5.68 16.06
CA ALA A 9 14.79 5.14 15.03
C ALA A 9 14.07 5.34 13.69
N GLY A 10 14.79 5.88 12.70
CA GLY A 10 14.28 6.33 11.40
C GLY A 10 13.15 5.48 10.80
N GLY A 11 12.10 6.17 10.33
CA GLY A 11 10.83 5.60 9.94
C GLY A 11 10.88 4.60 8.78
N ALA A 12 10.78 3.32 9.10
CA ALA A 12 10.08 2.27 8.37
C ALA A 12 10.14 1.00 9.23
N ASP A 13 9.21 0.07 9.07
CA ASP A 13 9.30 -1.36 9.47
C ASP A 13 8.55 -1.86 10.71
N ILE A 14 7.77 -1.03 11.43
CA ILE A 14 6.86 -1.55 12.48
C ILE A 14 5.39 -1.64 11.97
N GLU A 15 5.01 -0.83 10.97
CA GLU A 15 3.61 -0.71 10.53
C GLU A 15 3.21 -1.80 9.50
N SER A 16 4.07 -2.09 8.51
CA SER A 16 3.77 -3.03 7.42
C SER A 16 3.56 -4.48 7.87
N THR A 17 4.39 -4.99 8.79
CA THR A 17 4.28 -6.37 9.29
C THR A 17 3.06 -6.55 10.19
N TRP A 18 2.69 -5.51 10.95
CA TRP A 18 1.48 -5.51 11.76
C TRP A 18 0.23 -5.48 10.89
N LEU A 19 0.18 -4.56 9.92
CA LEU A 19 -0.91 -4.47 8.95
C LEU A 19 -1.12 -5.79 8.21
N TRP A 20 -0.03 -6.45 7.79
CA TRP A 20 -0.11 -7.78 7.18
C TRP A 20 -0.71 -8.83 8.11
N ARG A 21 -0.33 -8.85 9.39
CA ARG A 21 -0.88 -9.79 10.37
C ARG A 21 -2.38 -9.58 10.59
N VAL A 22 -2.81 -8.33 10.72
CA VAL A 22 -4.21 -7.96 10.89
C VAL A 22 -5.03 -8.35 9.66
N LEU A 23 -4.58 -7.99 8.46
CA LEU A 23 -5.29 -8.31 7.22
C LEU A 23 -5.33 -9.82 6.97
N ARG A 24 -4.24 -10.54 7.22
CA ARG A 24 -4.22 -12.01 7.11
C ARG A 24 -5.24 -12.63 8.06
N ARG A 25 -5.35 -12.15 9.30
CA ARG A 25 -6.33 -12.65 10.27
C ARG A 25 -7.77 -12.35 9.82
N PHE A 26 -8.02 -11.15 9.32
CA PHE A 26 -9.33 -10.75 8.77
C PHE A 26 -9.77 -11.69 7.63
N PHE A 27 -8.94 -11.84 6.60
CA PHE A 27 -9.28 -12.65 5.43
C PHE A 27 -9.34 -14.17 5.71
N LEU A 28 -8.74 -14.63 6.81
CA LEU A 28 -8.88 -16.02 7.24
C LEU A 28 -10.13 -16.22 8.08
N LEU A 29 -10.44 -15.33 9.03
CA LEU A 29 -11.49 -15.57 10.02
C LEU A 29 -12.87 -15.09 9.57
N VAL A 30 -12.96 -13.92 8.94
CA VAL A 30 -14.25 -13.30 8.60
C VAL A 30 -15.06 -14.13 7.60
N PRO A 31 -14.48 -14.74 6.55
CA PRO A 31 -15.27 -15.58 5.64
C PRO A 31 -15.92 -16.77 6.32
N HIS A 32 -15.30 -17.32 7.37
CA HIS A 32 -15.91 -18.40 8.16
C HIS A 32 -17.05 -17.88 9.04
N ALA A 33 -16.86 -16.73 9.68
CA ALA A 33 -17.87 -16.13 10.55
C ALA A 33 -19.15 -15.71 9.81
N ILE A 34 -19.03 -15.27 8.55
CA ILE A 34 -20.18 -14.78 7.75
C ILE A 34 -20.70 -15.81 6.73
N GLN A 35 -20.15 -17.02 6.71
CA GLN A 35 -20.45 -18.04 5.70
C GLN A 35 -21.96 -18.32 5.62
N ASP A 36 -22.60 -18.48 6.77
CA ASP A 36 -23.99 -18.93 6.87
C ASP A 36 -24.99 -17.80 6.57
N GLU A 37 -24.62 -16.55 6.88
CA GLU A 37 -25.46 -15.37 6.61
C GLU A 37 -25.25 -14.80 5.20
N ARG A 38 -24.01 -14.83 4.69
CA ARG A 38 -23.58 -14.13 3.47
C ARG A 38 -22.55 -14.93 2.65
N PRO A 39 -22.95 -16.07 2.07
CA PRO A 39 -22.03 -16.99 1.38
C PRO A 39 -21.31 -16.36 0.18
N ALA A 40 -22.00 -15.51 -0.59
CA ALA A 40 -21.40 -14.83 -1.74
C ALA A 40 -20.28 -13.84 -1.32
N THR A 41 -20.42 -13.19 -0.17
CA THR A 41 -19.41 -12.27 0.36
C THR A 41 -18.24 -13.03 0.97
N ALA A 42 -18.50 -14.13 1.69
CA ALA A 42 -17.47 -15.03 2.19
C ALA A 42 -16.56 -15.53 1.06
N GLU A 43 -17.16 -15.96 -0.06
CA GLU A 43 -16.40 -16.43 -1.22
C GLU A 43 -15.54 -15.32 -1.85
N LYS A 44 -16.09 -14.11 -2.00
CA LYS A 44 -15.33 -12.95 -2.48
C LYS A 44 -14.12 -12.65 -1.58
N LEU A 45 -14.29 -12.69 -0.25
CA LEU A 45 -13.19 -12.46 0.69
C LEU A 45 -12.11 -13.55 0.63
N ARG A 46 -12.50 -14.83 0.47
CA ARG A 46 -11.54 -15.93 0.28
C ARG A 46 -10.68 -15.74 -0.96
N ARG A 47 -11.30 -15.29 -2.07
CA ARG A 47 -10.59 -14.99 -3.32
C ARG A 47 -9.74 -13.73 -3.25
N ALA A 48 -10.10 -12.76 -2.42
CA ALA A 48 -9.36 -11.51 -2.28
C ALA A 48 -8.01 -11.66 -1.57
N CYS A 49 -7.87 -12.60 -0.62
CA CYS A 49 -6.64 -12.74 0.18
C CYS A 49 -5.37 -13.02 -0.65
N PRO A 50 -5.35 -13.98 -1.61
CA PRO A 50 -4.21 -14.16 -2.50
C PRO A 50 -3.91 -12.96 -3.39
N HIS A 51 -4.94 -12.19 -3.78
CA HIS A 51 -4.76 -10.99 -4.61
C HIS A 51 -4.15 -9.85 -3.80
N TRP A 52 -4.66 -9.61 -2.59
CA TRP A 52 -4.13 -8.61 -1.66
C TRP A 52 -2.66 -8.84 -1.34
N LYS A 53 -2.28 -10.10 -1.01
CA LYS A 53 -0.88 -10.46 -0.76
C LYS A 53 0.04 -10.16 -1.95
N ARG A 54 -0.39 -10.49 -3.16
CA ARG A 54 0.38 -10.23 -4.39
C ARG A 54 0.50 -8.73 -4.65
N HIS A 55 -0.56 -7.97 -4.43
CA HIS A 55 -0.55 -6.53 -4.59
C HIS A 55 0.38 -5.84 -3.59
N THR A 56 0.29 -6.16 -2.29
CA THR A 56 1.20 -5.58 -1.29
C THR A 56 2.66 -5.93 -1.57
N HIS A 57 2.95 -7.18 -1.94
CA HIS A 57 4.32 -7.59 -2.29
C HIS A 57 4.86 -6.85 -3.52
N ALA A 58 4.07 -6.76 -4.59
CA ALA A 58 4.45 -6.09 -5.83
C ALA A 58 4.67 -4.59 -5.63
N SER A 59 3.70 -3.90 -5.04
CA SER A 59 3.80 -2.45 -4.79
C SER A 59 4.96 -2.14 -3.85
N HIS A 60 5.18 -2.94 -2.80
CA HIS A 60 6.28 -2.72 -1.88
C HIS A 60 7.66 -2.95 -2.52
N ALA A 61 7.81 -4.00 -3.34
CA ALA A 61 9.05 -4.27 -4.04
C ALA A 61 9.39 -3.14 -5.05
N LEU A 62 8.40 -2.68 -5.82
CA LEU A 62 8.58 -1.58 -6.78
C LEU A 62 8.91 -0.26 -6.07
N ALA A 63 8.23 0.07 -4.97
CA ALA A 63 8.52 1.27 -4.16
C ALA A 63 9.94 1.24 -3.56
N ARG A 64 10.54 0.06 -3.40
CA ARG A 64 11.93 -0.14 -2.94
C ARG A 64 12.95 -0.26 -4.08
N GLY A 65 12.53 0.02 -5.32
CA GLY A 65 13.41 0.05 -6.49
C GLY A 65 13.67 -1.31 -7.14
N ALA A 66 12.92 -2.36 -6.80
CA ALA A 66 13.03 -3.63 -7.50
C ALA A 66 12.59 -3.48 -8.97
N GLU A 67 13.31 -4.13 -9.89
CA GLU A 67 12.94 -4.10 -11.30
C GLU A 67 11.62 -4.85 -11.57
N LEU A 68 10.84 -4.36 -12.53
CA LEU A 68 9.55 -4.95 -12.90
C LEU A 68 9.67 -6.42 -13.34
N LEU A 69 10.78 -6.78 -13.98
CA LEU A 69 11.09 -8.16 -14.39
C LEU A 69 11.27 -9.08 -13.17
N MET A 70 11.98 -8.62 -12.13
CA MET A 70 12.16 -9.35 -10.89
C MET A 70 10.81 -9.56 -10.18
N VAL A 71 9.96 -8.54 -10.14
CA VAL A 71 8.62 -8.64 -9.53
C VAL A 71 7.72 -9.62 -10.31
N ARG A 72 7.77 -9.61 -11.65
CA ARG A 72 7.05 -10.57 -12.50
C ARG A 72 7.44 -12.01 -12.14
N ASP A 73 8.74 -12.29 -12.05
CA ASP A 73 9.26 -13.63 -11.81
C ASP A 73 8.95 -14.12 -10.39
N ASN A 74 9.06 -13.24 -9.40
CA ASN A 74 8.67 -13.51 -8.01
C ASN A 74 7.18 -13.85 -7.87
N LEU A 75 6.32 -13.20 -8.68
CA LEU A 75 4.88 -13.49 -8.73
C LEU A 75 4.53 -14.66 -9.66
N ARG A 76 5.51 -15.19 -10.39
CA ARG A 76 5.37 -16.24 -11.41
C ARG A 76 4.34 -15.87 -12.48
N HIS A 77 4.30 -14.59 -12.86
CA HIS A 77 3.44 -14.12 -13.94
C HIS A 77 4.03 -14.52 -15.30
N ALA A 78 3.21 -15.12 -16.16
CA ALA A 78 3.64 -15.54 -17.50
C ALA A 78 3.92 -14.37 -18.46
N SER A 79 3.48 -13.14 -18.13
CA SER A 79 3.67 -11.96 -18.95
C SER A 79 4.02 -10.72 -18.11
N ILE A 80 4.89 -9.89 -18.66
CA ILE A 80 5.25 -8.60 -18.07
C ILE A 80 4.07 -7.62 -18.10
N SER A 81 3.15 -7.75 -19.07
CA SER A 81 1.96 -6.91 -19.21
C SER A 81 1.06 -7.01 -17.97
N THR A 82 0.87 -8.21 -17.41
CA THR A 82 0.12 -8.45 -16.17
C THR A 82 0.76 -7.76 -14.95
N THR A 83 2.07 -7.55 -14.98
CA THR A 83 2.83 -6.94 -13.89
C THR A 83 2.91 -5.41 -14.04
N SER A 84 2.84 -4.90 -15.28
CA SER A 84 2.79 -3.46 -15.59
C SER A 84 1.61 -2.73 -14.93
N THR A 85 0.51 -3.43 -14.64
CA THR A 85 -0.60 -2.90 -13.83
C THR A 85 -0.16 -2.34 -12.48
N TYR A 86 0.89 -2.89 -11.86
CA TYR A 86 1.38 -2.39 -10.58
C TYR A 86 2.14 -1.06 -10.67
N LEU A 87 2.69 -0.70 -11.83
CA LEU A 87 3.34 0.60 -12.03
C LEU A 87 2.32 1.74 -12.02
N HIS A 88 1.17 1.55 -12.69
CA HIS A 88 0.11 2.54 -12.78
C HIS A 88 -0.47 2.87 -11.40
N SER A 89 -0.67 1.84 -10.56
CA SER A 89 -1.17 2.02 -9.19
C SER A 89 -0.18 2.74 -8.28
N ASP A 90 1.13 2.56 -8.48
CA ASP A 90 2.18 3.25 -7.73
C ASP A 90 2.35 4.70 -8.21
N GLU A 91 2.34 4.94 -9.52
CA GLU A 91 2.40 6.27 -10.12
C GLU A 91 1.23 7.15 -9.68
N VAL A 92 0.01 6.61 -9.65
CA VAL A 92 -1.18 7.30 -9.12
C VAL A 92 -1.03 7.63 -7.64
N GLN A 93 -0.38 6.77 -6.83
CA GLN A 93 -0.12 7.06 -5.42
C GLN A 93 0.95 8.15 -5.25
N ARG A 94 2.05 8.10 -6.00
CA ARG A 94 3.09 9.13 -5.98
C ARG A 94 2.57 10.49 -6.44
N ALA A 95 1.79 10.54 -7.51
CA ALA A 95 1.16 11.77 -7.99
C ALA A 95 0.27 12.40 -6.88
N ARG A 96 -0.54 11.58 -6.20
CA ARG A 96 -1.37 12.03 -5.07
C ARG A 96 -0.56 12.55 -3.89
N GLN A 97 0.57 11.91 -3.55
CA GLN A 97 1.44 12.36 -2.47
C GLN A 97 2.13 13.69 -2.81
N PHE A 98 2.59 13.85 -4.06
CA PHE A 98 3.12 15.11 -4.55
C PHE A 98 2.07 16.22 -4.50
N ASP A 99 0.86 15.98 -5.02
CA ASP A 99 -0.24 16.94 -4.97
C ASP A 99 -0.58 17.34 -3.53
N GLN A 100 -0.56 16.40 -2.58
CA GLN A 100 -0.80 16.69 -1.16
C GLN A 100 0.33 17.51 -0.54
N ALA A 101 1.60 17.22 -0.86
CA ALA A 101 2.75 17.97 -0.38
C ALA A 101 2.76 19.40 -0.93
N PHE A 102 2.46 19.58 -2.21
CA PHE A 102 2.33 20.90 -2.84
C PHE A 102 1.11 21.70 -2.31
N ARG A 103 0.06 21.01 -1.85
CA ARG A 103 -1.11 21.66 -1.21
C ARG A 103 -0.84 22.07 0.25
N GLN A 104 0.19 21.53 0.91
CA GLN A 104 0.56 21.82 2.30
C GLN A 104 1.69 22.86 2.45
N LEU A 105 2.41 23.20 1.38
CA LEU A 105 3.34 24.33 1.38
C LEU A 105 2.55 25.64 1.35
N PRO A 106 2.72 26.55 2.33
CA PRO A 106 2.07 27.85 2.26
C PRO A 106 2.64 28.62 1.07
N SER A 107 1.75 29.15 0.25
CA SER A 107 2.02 30.14 -0.80
C SER A 107 2.54 31.43 -0.14
N GLY A 108 3.79 31.44 0.31
CA GLY A 108 4.39 32.54 1.04
C GLY A 108 5.47 33.23 0.20
N GLY A 109 5.20 34.44 -0.28
CA GLY A 109 6.24 35.32 -0.78
C GLY A 109 5.79 36.45 -1.72
N SER A 110 4.86 37.31 -1.29
CA SER A 110 4.70 38.63 -1.92
C SER A 110 5.83 39.56 -1.43
N LEU A 111 6.84 39.74 -2.26
CA LEU A 111 7.80 40.86 -2.30
C LEU A 111 7.55 41.45 -3.70
N THR A 112 7.26 42.71 -3.96
CA THR A 112 7.69 44.00 -3.43
C THR A 112 6.81 45.07 -4.09
N GLY A 113 6.49 46.17 -3.40
CA GLY A 113 5.92 47.33 -4.08
C GLY A 113 5.35 48.36 -3.13
N ASP A 114 6.22 49.13 -2.49
CA ASP A 114 5.86 50.52 -2.19
C ASP A 114 7.09 51.40 -2.44
N ALA A 115 7.02 52.11 -3.55
CA ALA A 115 7.86 53.24 -3.89
C ALA A 115 6.92 54.43 -4.01
N SER A 116 6.91 55.30 -2.99
CA SER A 116 6.85 56.77 -3.06
C SER A 116 6.62 57.36 -1.67
#